data_AF-A0A3G6TDH5-F1
#
_entry.id   AF-A0A3G6TDH5-F1
#
_cell.length_a   1.000
_cell.length_b   1.000
_cell.length_c   1.000
_cell.angle_alpha   90.00
_cell.angle_beta   90.00
_cell.angle_gamma   90.00
#
_symmetry.space_group_name_H-M   'P 1'
#
loop_
_entity.id
_entity.type
_entity.pdbx_description
1 polymer ?
#
loop_
_entity_poly.entity_id
_entity_poly.type
_entity_poly.pdbx_seq_one_letter_code
_entity_poly.pdbx_strand_id
1 'polypeptide(L)'
;MKEKNIIKEIIETGSEISGGVGGAIIGGLIAGPGGVVIGGASGPIFTKLFKVIGNELKSRFLGSREVTRVGAAYTYAINRIKENENKGLILRNDNFFGSEINNRPASEEVLEGILISSQTEAEELKIKFLGNLYANICFRSDISKAHANQLIKTANNLSFQQFCILQLFNEKWTKTIQFSDPQISRFEKWEISAIDIISETRDLQQKGLISIPATRDGGDNSAPISLINISITKIGRLFCEMLSLEEIDSDSLNKMNDLTSIRD
;
A
#
# COMPACT_ATOMS: atom_id res chain seq x y z
N MET A 1 20.00 29.63 16.37
CA MET A 1 18.96 28.97 15.57
C MET A 1 18.70 27.60 16.20
N LYS A 2 17.51 27.35 16.76
CA LYS A 2 17.18 26.01 17.29
C LYS A 2 17.02 25.07 16.08
N GLU A 3 17.72 23.94 16.06
CA GLU A 3 17.41 22.86 15.12
C GLU A 3 15.95 22.46 15.31
N LYS A 4 15.09 22.87 14.38
CA LYS A 4 13.72 22.37 14.30
C LYS A 4 13.82 20.88 14.00
N ASN A 5 13.11 20.05 14.77
CA ASN A 5 13.08 18.62 14.54
C ASN A 5 12.24 18.33 13.28
N ILE A 6 12.91 18.13 12.15
CA ILE A 6 12.26 18.02 10.83
C ILE A 6 11.39 16.77 10.72
N ILE A 7 11.77 15.67 11.39
CA ILE A 7 10.93 14.46 11.45
C ILE A 7 9.59 14.78 12.12
N LYS A 8 9.62 15.61 13.17
CA LYS A 8 8.39 16.07 13.83
C LYS A 8 7.54 16.92 12.88
N GLU A 9 8.14 17.85 12.13
CA GLU A 9 7.43 18.69 11.15
C GLU A 9 6.82 17.87 10.01
N ILE A 10 7.55 16.89 9.47
CA ILE A 10 7.08 15.94 8.45
C ILE A 10 5.85 15.16 8.97
N ILE A 11 5.95 14.60 10.18
CA ILE A 11 4.85 13.81 10.79
C ILE A 11 3.65 14.68 11.12
N GLU A 12 3.87 15.86 11.71
CA GLU A 12 2.79 16.82 12.01
C GLU A 12 2.04 17.22 10.74
N THR A 13 2.75 17.47 9.65
CA THR A 13 2.13 17.80 8.35
C THR A 13 1.35 16.61 7.78
N GLY A 14 1.88 15.39 7.90
CA GLY A 14 1.21 14.16 7.44
C GLY A 14 -0.10 13.81 8.16
N SER A 15 -0.39 14.46 9.28
CA SER A 15 -1.66 14.29 10.00
C SER A 15 -2.89 14.73 9.19
N GLU A 16 -2.72 15.61 8.20
CA GLU A 16 -3.79 16.10 7.32
C GLU A 16 -4.41 14.98 6.47
N ILE A 17 -3.58 14.13 5.85
CA ILE A 17 -4.04 13.02 4.98
C ILE A 17 -4.44 11.79 5.82
N SER A 18 -3.85 11.63 7.00
CA SER A 18 -4.14 10.49 7.88
C SER A 18 -5.42 10.63 8.72
N GLY A 19 -6.15 11.74 8.55
CA GLY A 19 -7.57 11.89 8.86
C GLY A 19 -8.02 11.31 10.21
N GLY A 20 -7.80 12.03 11.31
CA GLY A 20 -8.55 11.92 12.58
C GLY A 20 -8.46 10.62 13.40
N VAL A 21 -8.47 9.44 12.78
CA VAL A 21 -8.40 8.12 13.44
C VAL A 21 -6.97 7.82 13.90
N GLY A 22 -5.96 8.43 13.26
CA GLY A 22 -4.59 8.49 13.76
C GLY A 22 -4.38 9.47 14.93
N GLY A 23 -5.39 10.25 15.31
CA GLY A 23 -5.27 11.36 16.26
C GLY A 23 -4.92 10.95 17.70
N ALA A 24 -5.24 9.72 18.11
CA ALA A 24 -4.93 9.25 19.47
C ALA A 24 -3.50 8.69 19.62
N ILE A 25 -2.83 8.25 18.53
CA ILE A 25 -1.52 7.58 18.62
C ILE A 25 -0.37 8.57 18.37
N ILE A 26 -0.58 9.64 17.58
CA ILE A 26 0.46 10.64 17.29
C ILE A 26 0.93 11.34 18.58
N GLY A 27 0.04 11.54 19.56
CA GLY A 27 0.38 12.16 20.85
C GLY A 27 1.40 11.38 21.70
N GLY A 28 1.50 10.06 21.52
CA GLY A 28 2.49 9.20 22.21
C GLY A 28 3.74 8.90 21.39
N LEU A 29 3.75 9.23 20.10
CA LEU A 29 4.85 8.94 19.16
C LEU A 29 5.90 10.05 19.10
N ILE A 30 5.53 11.30 19.40
CA ILE A 30 6.40 12.48 19.30
C ILE A 30 6.90 12.86 20.71
N ALA A 31 7.94 12.18 21.19
CA ALA A 31 8.58 12.51 22.46
C ALA A 31 9.62 13.63 22.28
N GLY A 32 9.16 14.85 22.00
CA GLY A 32 9.98 16.05 22.08
C GLY A 32 10.93 16.32 20.88
N PRO A 33 11.99 17.13 21.07
CA PRO A 33 12.86 17.63 20.00
C PRO A 33 13.68 16.56 19.26
N GLY A 34 13.57 15.27 19.63
CA GLY A 34 14.38 14.17 19.11
C GLY A 34 13.70 13.16 18.16
N GLY A 35 12.36 13.14 18.04
CA GLY A 35 11.65 12.39 17.00
C GLY A 35 10.74 11.27 17.51
N VAL A 36 10.58 10.23 16.68
CA VAL A 36 9.64 9.11 16.85
C VAL A 36 10.13 8.08 17.86
N VAL A 37 9.28 7.70 18.82
CA VAL A 37 9.52 6.59 19.74
C VAL A 37 8.53 5.46 19.46
N ILE A 38 9.03 4.34 18.94
CA ILE A 38 8.29 3.07 18.92
C ILE A 38 8.63 2.34 20.22
N GLY A 39 7.62 1.93 20.98
CA GLY A 39 7.79 1.15 22.21
C GLY A 39 8.02 -0.34 21.91
N GLY A 40 8.24 -1.16 22.94
CA GLY A 40 8.44 -2.60 22.76
C GLY A 40 9.86 -3.00 22.34
N ALA A 41 10.05 -4.27 22.00
CA ALA A 41 11.37 -4.86 21.75
C ALA A 41 12.02 -4.37 20.44
N SER A 42 11.24 -3.96 19.44
CA SER A 42 11.75 -3.45 18.16
C SER A 42 12.02 -1.94 18.16
N GLY A 43 11.60 -1.24 19.22
CA GLY A 43 11.64 0.22 19.33
C GLY A 43 12.96 0.86 18.92
N PRO A 44 14.11 0.45 19.49
CA PRO A 44 15.42 1.01 19.13
C PRO A 44 15.78 0.86 17.64
N ILE A 45 15.41 -0.26 17.02
CA ILE A 45 15.70 -0.54 15.59
C ILE A 45 14.96 0.46 14.73
N PHE A 46 13.64 0.56 14.90
CA PHE A 46 12.82 1.43 14.08
C PHE A 46 13.07 2.91 14.36
N THR A 47 13.24 3.33 15.63
CA THR A 47 13.57 4.73 15.94
C THR A 47 14.87 5.16 15.26
N LYS A 48 15.91 4.32 15.24
CA LYS A 48 17.15 4.62 14.52
C LYS A 48 16.92 4.71 13.01
N LEU A 49 16.28 3.69 12.44
CA LEU A 49 16.02 3.54 11.02
C LEU A 49 15.24 4.72 10.43
N PHE A 50 14.09 5.01 11.03
CA PHE A 50 13.25 6.13 10.65
C PHE A 50 13.99 7.47 10.79
N LYS A 51 14.80 7.65 11.84
CA LYS A 51 15.63 8.86 12.01
C LYS A 51 16.70 9.02 10.93
N VAL A 52 17.39 7.94 10.54
CA VAL A 52 18.39 7.96 9.47
C VAL A 52 17.73 8.38 8.16
N ILE A 53 16.68 7.68 7.75
CA ILE A 53 16.00 7.94 6.47
C ILE A 53 15.34 9.32 6.45
N GLY A 54 14.68 9.72 7.54
CA GLY A 54 14.07 11.05 7.64
C GLY A 54 15.07 12.20 7.48
N ASN A 55 16.30 12.02 7.99
CA ASN A 55 17.38 13.00 7.82
C ASN A 55 17.94 13.02 6.39
N GLU A 56 18.03 11.88 5.71
CA GLU A 56 18.49 11.80 4.32
C GLU A 56 17.51 12.47 3.34
N LEU A 57 16.20 12.36 3.60
CA LEU A 57 15.18 12.97 2.74
C LEU A 57 15.06 14.49 2.91
N LYS A 58 15.65 15.07 3.97
CA LYS A 58 15.62 16.51 4.29
C LYS A 58 15.96 17.42 3.11
N SER A 59 16.89 17.02 2.25
CA SER A 59 17.39 17.84 1.14
C SER A 59 16.62 17.64 -0.17
N ARG A 60 15.63 16.74 -0.19
CA ARG A 60 14.98 16.28 -1.43
C ARG A 60 13.56 16.80 -1.63
N PHE A 61 12.97 17.48 -0.65
CA PHE A 61 11.60 17.99 -0.75
C PHE A 61 11.56 19.32 -1.50
N LEU A 62 10.64 19.43 -2.47
CA LEU A 62 10.45 20.64 -3.27
C LEU A 62 9.10 21.33 -2.98
N GLY A 63 8.11 20.62 -2.43
CA GLY A 63 6.78 21.19 -2.16
C GLY A 63 6.08 20.68 -0.89
N SER A 64 5.14 21.48 -0.35
CA SER A 64 4.42 21.15 0.89
C SER A 64 3.65 19.84 0.80
N ARG A 65 3.01 19.55 -0.35
CA ARG A 65 2.24 18.31 -0.55
C ARG A 65 3.12 17.06 -0.57
N GLU A 66 4.34 17.17 -1.07
CA GLU A 66 5.32 16.08 -1.00
C GLU A 66 5.67 15.75 0.46
N VAL A 67 5.90 16.78 1.28
CA VAL A 67 6.14 16.64 2.72
C VAL A 67 4.94 15.99 3.41
N THR A 68 3.71 16.42 3.09
CA THR A 68 2.47 15.82 3.62
C THR A 68 2.38 14.33 3.31
N ARG A 69 2.58 13.92 2.05
CA ARG A 69 2.47 12.52 1.64
C ARG A 69 3.54 11.63 2.26
N VAL A 70 4.80 12.11 2.30
CA VAL A 70 5.89 11.37 2.94
C VAL A 70 5.65 11.23 4.44
N GLY A 71 5.21 12.30 5.11
CA GLY A 71 4.87 12.25 6.53
C GLY A 71 3.71 11.32 6.85
N ALA A 72 2.69 11.28 5.99
CA ALA A 72 1.58 10.36 6.11
C ALA A 72 2.04 8.90 5.96
N ALA A 73 2.79 8.57 4.90
CA ALA A 73 3.33 7.22 4.69
C ALA A 73 4.17 6.73 5.88
N TYR A 74 5.03 7.62 6.39
CA TYR A 74 5.87 7.38 7.54
C TYR A 74 5.04 7.07 8.81
N THR A 75 3.97 7.84 9.04
CA THR A 75 3.06 7.65 10.17
C THR A 75 2.29 6.34 10.05
N TYR A 76 1.76 6.02 8.87
CA TYR A 76 1.07 4.76 8.61
C TYR A 76 1.98 3.55 8.82
N ALA A 77 3.23 3.61 8.36
CA ALA A 77 4.21 2.56 8.59
C ALA A 77 4.45 2.32 10.09
N ILE A 78 4.64 3.38 10.88
CA ILE A 78 4.83 3.27 12.34
C ILE A 78 3.61 2.66 13.02
N ASN A 79 2.40 3.13 12.67
CA ASN A 79 1.16 2.62 13.26
C ASN A 79 0.98 1.13 12.93
N ARG A 80 1.22 0.73 11.67
CA ARG A 80 1.16 -0.67 11.27
C ARG A 80 2.19 -1.55 11.97
N ILE A 81 3.42 -1.07 12.18
CA ILE A 81 4.44 -1.80 12.94
C ILE A 81 3.92 -2.10 14.36
N LYS A 82 3.37 -1.09 15.04
CA LYS A 82 2.79 -1.25 16.38
C LYS A 82 1.60 -2.21 16.38
N GLU A 83 0.71 -2.10 15.40
CA GLU A 83 -0.42 -3.02 15.24
C GLU A 83 0.05 -4.46 15.04
N ASN A 84 1.10 -4.67 14.23
CA ASN A 84 1.69 -5.99 13.99
C ASN A 84 2.33 -6.55 15.26
N GLU A 85 3.06 -5.75 16.04
CA GLU A 85 3.58 -6.15 17.35
C GLU A 85 2.46 -6.51 18.33
N ASN A 86 1.40 -5.69 18.38
CA ASN A 86 0.24 -5.94 19.24
C ASN A 86 -0.53 -7.21 18.85
N LYS A 87 -0.49 -7.60 17.56
CA LYS A 87 -1.01 -8.87 17.06
C LYS A 87 -0.09 -10.06 17.38
N GLY A 88 1.05 -9.83 18.03
CA GLY A 88 2.03 -10.85 18.40
C GLY A 88 2.94 -11.28 17.23
N LEU A 89 2.98 -10.50 16.14
CA LEU A 89 3.92 -10.78 15.06
C LEU A 89 5.34 -10.46 15.51
N ILE A 90 6.28 -11.33 15.12
CA ILE A 90 7.69 -11.22 15.50
C ILE A 90 8.44 -10.60 14.34
N LEU A 91 9.27 -9.60 14.66
CA LEU A 91 10.15 -8.99 13.69
C LEU A 91 11.07 -10.04 13.05
N ARG A 92 11.30 -9.93 11.75
CA ARG A 92 12.28 -10.81 11.08
C ARG A 92 13.66 -10.69 11.73
N ASN A 93 14.34 -11.82 11.85
CA ASN A 93 15.65 -11.95 12.50
C ASN A 93 16.77 -12.31 11.51
N ASP A 94 16.52 -12.12 10.21
CA ASP A 94 17.53 -12.20 9.16
C ASP A 94 18.34 -10.89 9.07
N ASN A 95 19.25 -10.80 8.10
CA ASN A 95 20.12 -9.63 7.94
C ASN A 95 19.39 -8.39 7.35
N PHE A 96 18.06 -8.33 7.42
CA PHE A 96 17.28 -7.26 6.78
C PHE A 96 17.54 -5.88 7.40
N PHE A 97 17.74 -5.81 8.72
CA PHE A 97 18.07 -4.59 9.46
C PHE A 97 19.57 -4.39 9.68
N GLY A 98 20.39 -5.38 9.34
CA GLY A 98 21.83 -5.34 9.51
C GLY A 98 22.51 -4.58 8.37
N SER A 99 23.60 -3.88 8.70
CA SER A 99 24.52 -3.35 7.69
C SER A 99 25.56 -4.43 7.38
N GLU A 100 25.77 -4.75 6.11
CA GLU A 100 26.96 -5.51 5.69
C GLU A 100 28.13 -4.54 5.49
N ILE A 101 29.36 -5.06 5.43
CA ILE A 101 30.55 -4.25 5.18
C ILE A 101 30.34 -3.51 3.84
N ASN A 102 30.32 -2.17 3.90
CA ASN A 102 30.09 -1.27 2.77
C ASN A 102 28.71 -1.38 2.10
N ASN A 103 27.71 -1.98 2.76
CA ASN A 103 26.36 -2.09 2.21
C ASN A 103 25.32 -1.51 3.17
N ARG A 104 24.35 -0.80 2.60
CA ARG A 104 23.24 -0.23 3.36
C ARG A 104 22.24 -1.33 3.74
N PRO A 105 21.63 -1.27 4.93
CA PRO A 105 20.60 -2.23 5.32
C PRO A 105 19.46 -2.30 4.30
N ALA A 106 18.95 -3.50 4.04
CA ALA A 106 17.80 -3.68 3.16
C ALA A 106 16.57 -2.92 3.68
N SER A 107 16.39 -2.86 4.99
CA SER A 107 15.31 -2.12 5.64
C SER A 107 15.36 -0.62 5.38
N GLU A 108 16.55 -0.05 5.22
CA GLU A 108 16.76 1.37 4.92
C GLU A 108 16.41 1.67 3.46
N GLU A 109 16.92 0.87 2.52
CA GLU A 109 16.63 1.05 1.09
C GLU A 109 15.15 0.84 0.77
N VAL A 110 14.51 -0.18 1.35
CA VAL A 110 13.08 -0.45 1.15
C VAL A 110 12.23 0.70 1.72
N LEU A 111 12.61 1.24 2.89
CA LEU A 111 11.92 2.40 3.47
C LEU A 111 12.07 3.63 2.57
N GLU A 112 13.30 3.96 2.13
CA GLU A 112 13.53 5.09 1.24
C GLU A 112 12.72 4.93 -0.06
N GLY A 113 12.69 3.73 -0.65
CA GLY A 113 11.90 3.46 -1.85
C GLY A 113 10.42 3.75 -1.66
N ILE A 114 9.83 3.36 -0.53
CA ILE A 114 8.43 3.64 -0.19
C ILE A 114 8.18 5.13 0.03
N LEU A 115 9.10 5.83 0.68
CA LEU A 115 8.94 7.26 0.95
C LEU A 115 9.09 8.09 -0.33
N ILE A 116 10.04 7.76 -1.21
CA ILE A 116 10.16 8.41 -2.54
C ILE A 116 8.92 8.15 -3.38
N SER A 117 8.41 6.92 -3.35
CA SER A 117 7.17 6.55 -4.02
C SER A 117 6.00 7.41 -3.52
N SER A 118 5.86 7.51 -2.20
CA SER A 118 4.83 8.32 -1.55
C SER A 118 4.99 9.82 -1.86
N GLN A 119 6.22 10.31 -1.98
CA GLN A 119 6.52 11.70 -2.33
C GLN A 119 5.89 12.10 -3.67
N THR A 120 6.04 11.23 -4.66
CA THR A 120 5.65 11.48 -6.06
C THR A 120 4.25 10.99 -6.42
N GLU A 121 3.60 10.26 -5.51
CA GLU A 121 2.25 9.72 -5.70
C GLU A 121 1.20 10.82 -5.85
N ALA A 122 0.38 10.71 -6.90
CA ALA A 122 -0.70 11.65 -7.19
C ALA A 122 -1.99 11.29 -6.42
N GLU A 123 -2.21 10.01 -6.16
CA GLU A 123 -3.40 9.51 -5.47
C GLU A 123 -3.13 9.38 -3.96
N GLU A 124 -3.46 10.43 -3.18
CA GLU A 124 -3.23 10.46 -1.73
C GLU A 124 -3.89 9.28 -0.97
N LEU A 125 -4.94 8.68 -1.54
CA LEU A 125 -5.60 7.49 -1.00
C LEU A 125 -4.68 6.26 -0.93
N LYS A 126 -3.65 6.18 -1.78
CA LYS A 126 -2.69 5.06 -1.79
C LYS A 126 -1.68 5.11 -0.65
N ILE A 127 -1.45 6.30 -0.07
CA ILE A 127 -0.35 6.58 0.86
C ILE A 127 -0.40 5.69 2.11
N LYS A 128 -1.60 5.39 2.62
CA LYS A 128 -1.82 4.45 3.72
C LYS A 128 -1.22 3.09 3.42
N PHE A 129 -1.56 2.55 2.26
CA PHE A 129 -1.18 1.20 1.85
C PHE A 129 0.32 1.11 1.56
N LEU A 130 0.93 2.16 1.00
CA LEU A 130 2.39 2.24 0.83
C LEU A 130 3.13 2.20 2.18
N GLY A 131 2.63 2.91 3.20
CA GLY A 131 3.16 2.82 4.57
C GLY A 131 3.00 1.42 5.17
N ASN A 132 1.82 0.81 5.00
CA ASN A 132 1.54 -0.55 5.45
C ASN A 132 2.46 -1.59 4.80
N LEU A 133 2.77 -1.43 3.51
CA LEU A 133 3.70 -2.30 2.77
C LEU A 133 5.05 -2.40 3.46
N TYR A 134 5.62 -1.26 3.86
CA TYR A 134 6.89 -1.24 4.57
C TYR A 134 6.82 -2.04 5.87
N ALA A 135 5.80 -1.73 6.67
CA ALA A 135 5.61 -2.34 7.96
C ALA A 135 5.45 -3.84 7.85
N ASN A 136 4.62 -4.34 6.92
CA ASN A 136 4.41 -5.76 6.73
C ASN A 136 5.68 -6.49 6.24
N ILE A 137 6.50 -5.87 5.39
CA ILE A 137 7.80 -6.45 4.97
C ILE A 137 8.73 -6.71 6.17
N CYS A 138 8.67 -5.87 7.21
CA CYS A 138 9.49 -6.01 8.40
C CYS A 138 9.16 -7.27 9.24
N PHE A 139 8.00 -7.89 9.03
CA PHE A 139 7.56 -9.11 9.73
C PHE A 139 7.53 -10.35 8.82
N ARG A 140 7.98 -10.23 7.56
CA ARG A 140 7.90 -11.30 6.55
C ARG A 140 9.27 -11.72 6.03
N SER A 141 9.90 -12.68 6.72
CA SER A 141 11.24 -13.18 6.37
C SER A 141 11.31 -13.89 5.01
N ASP A 142 10.17 -14.36 4.51
CA ASP A 142 10.01 -14.95 3.17
C ASP A 142 10.12 -13.93 2.03
N ILE A 143 9.97 -12.63 2.32
CA ILE A 143 10.08 -11.55 1.34
C ILE A 143 11.52 -11.04 1.29
N SER A 144 12.20 -11.30 0.18
CA SER A 144 13.56 -10.78 -0.07
C SER A 144 13.54 -9.28 -0.42
N LYS A 145 14.69 -8.61 -0.29
CA LYS A 145 14.88 -7.22 -0.74
C LYS A 145 14.47 -7.02 -2.21
N ALA A 146 14.82 -7.96 -3.09
CA ALA A 146 14.46 -7.90 -4.50
C ALA A 146 12.94 -7.99 -4.70
N HIS A 147 12.27 -8.88 -3.96
CA HIS A 147 10.82 -9.02 -4.01
C HIS A 147 10.12 -7.79 -3.42
N ALA A 148 10.60 -7.24 -2.30
CA ALA A 148 10.12 -5.98 -1.73
C ALA A 148 10.16 -4.83 -2.75
N ASN A 149 11.26 -4.69 -3.48
CA ASN A 149 11.37 -3.68 -4.55
C ASN A 149 10.38 -3.91 -5.71
N GLN A 150 10.08 -5.16 -6.05
CA GLN A 150 9.05 -5.48 -7.04
C GLN A 150 7.64 -5.13 -6.53
N LEU A 151 7.34 -5.37 -5.24
CA LEU A 151 6.08 -4.96 -4.62
C LEU A 151 5.91 -3.44 -4.66
N ILE A 152 6.95 -2.68 -4.30
CA ILE A 152 6.93 -1.20 -4.36
C ILE A 152 6.64 -0.72 -5.79
N LYS A 153 7.37 -1.25 -6.78
CA LYS A 153 7.15 -0.90 -8.20
C LYS A 153 5.73 -1.24 -8.65
N THR A 154 5.21 -2.40 -8.24
CA THR A 154 3.86 -2.82 -8.58
C THR A 154 2.83 -1.89 -7.93
N ALA A 155 2.98 -1.56 -6.65
CA ALA A 155 2.09 -0.65 -5.93
C ALA A 155 2.07 0.76 -6.53
N ASN A 156 3.22 1.27 -6.98
CA ASN A 156 3.28 2.57 -7.66
C ASN A 156 2.56 2.56 -9.00
N ASN A 157 2.69 1.47 -9.76
CA ASN A 157 2.12 1.38 -11.11
C ASN A 157 0.62 1.08 -11.14
N LEU A 158 -0.01 0.85 -9.99
CA LEU A 158 -1.45 0.59 -9.91
C LEU A 158 -2.22 1.83 -9.46
N SER A 159 -3.40 2.06 -10.00
CA SER A 159 -4.31 3.10 -9.50
C SER A 159 -4.93 2.71 -8.16
N PHE A 160 -5.48 3.68 -7.42
CA PHE A 160 -6.28 3.37 -6.23
C PHE A 160 -7.53 2.55 -6.61
N GLN A 161 -8.09 2.80 -7.79
CA GLN A 161 -9.20 2.02 -8.32
C GLN A 161 -8.83 0.53 -8.49
N GLN A 162 -7.62 0.24 -9.00
CA GLN A 162 -7.09 -1.11 -9.07
C GLN A 162 -6.88 -1.75 -7.68
N PHE A 163 -6.54 -0.97 -6.64
CA PHE A 163 -6.53 -1.48 -5.26
C PHE A 163 -7.93 -1.92 -4.81
N CYS A 164 -8.96 -1.12 -5.11
CA CYS A 164 -10.35 -1.49 -4.82
C CYS A 164 -10.77 -2.76 -5.57
N ILE A 165 -10.48 -2.86 -6.87
CA ILE A 165 -10.81 -4.05 -7.68
C ILE A 165 -10.13 -5.31 -7.11
N LEU A 166 -8.84 -5.22 -6.77
CA LEU A 166 -8.11 -6.33 -6.15
C LEU A 166 -8.72 -6.76 -4.83
N GLN A 167 -9.11 -5.80 -3.99
CA GLN A 167 -9.74 -6.10 -2.71
C GLN A 167 -11.11 -6.75 -2.87
N LEU A 168 -11.94 -6.29 -3.82
CA LEU A 168 -13.23 -6.94 -4.13
C LEU A 168 -13.03 -8.40 -4.56
N PHE A 169 -12.04 -8.69 -5.41
CA PHE A 169 -11.72 -10.06 -5.78
C PHE A 169 -11.16 -10.89 -4.62
N ASN A 170 -10.40 -10.27 -3.71
CA ASN A 170 -9.88 -10.92 -2.51
C ASN A 170 -11.02 -11.30 -1.52
N GLU A 171 -12.02 -10.43 -1.35
CA GLU A 171 -13.23 -10.71 -0.56
C GLU A 171 -14.06 -11.82 -1.17
N LYS A 172 -14.30 -11.76 -2.48
CA LYS A 172 -14.99 -12.79 -3.25
C LYS A 172 -14.32 -14.15 -3.13
N TRP A 173 -12.99 -14.19 -3.11
CA TRP A 173 -12.27 -15.46 -2.91
C TRP A 173 -12.44 -15.99 -1.48
N THR A 174 -12.41 -15.11 -0.49
CA THR A 174 -12.50 -15.49 0.94
C THR A 174 -13.88 -16.00 1.32
N LYS A 175 -14.93 -15.50 0.66
CA LYS A 175 -16.31 -15.96 0.85
C LYS A 175 -16.68 -16.94 -0.27
N THR A 176 -16.88 -18.23 0.04
CA THR A 176 -17.41 -19.20 -0.93
C THR A 176 -18.87 -18.85 -1.27
N ILE A 177 -19.11 -17.95 -2.23
CA ILE A 177 -20.45 -17.45 -2.59
C ILE A 177 -20.84 -17.93 -4.00
N GLN A 178 -22.12 -18.30 -4.16
CA GLN A 178 -22.77 -18.55 -5.45
C GLN A 178 -23.15 -17.21 -6.08
N PHE A 179 -22.52 -16.86 -7.22
CA PHE A 179 -22.74 -15.58 -7.90
C PHE A 179 -23.83 -15.69 -8.99
N SER A 180 -24.66 -14.66 -9.12
CA SER A 180 -25.36 -14.33 -10.38
C SER A 180 -24.35 -13.63 -11.30
N ASP A 181 -24.29 -13.89 -12.62
CA ASP A 181 -23.26 -13.36 -13.55
C ASP A 181 -23.45 -11.87 -13.87
N PRO A 182 -22.73 -10.92 -13.22
CA PRO A 182 -22.46 -9.63 -13.81
C PRO A 182 -21.53 -9.87 -14.98
N GLN A 183 -22.13 -10.12 -16.13
CA GLN A 183 -21.49 -9.64 -17.33
C GLN A 183 -21.52 -8.13 -17.22
N ILE A 184 -20.38 -7.50 -17.54
CA ILE A 184 -20.40 -6.15 -18.10
C ILE A 184 -21.14 -6.32 -19.44
N SER A 185 -22.46 -6.47 -19.37
CA SER A 185 -23.31 -6.89 -20.46
C SER A 185 -23.15 -5.87 -21.57
N ARG A 186 -22.96 -6.33 -22.82
CA ARG A 186 -22.96 -5.52 -24.06
C ARG A 186 -23.73 -4.23 -23.84
N PHE A 187 -23.03 -3.16 -23.43
CA PHE A 187 -23.71 -1.91 -23.27
C PHE A 187 -24.07 -1.48 -24.68
N GLU A 188 -25.36 -1.27 -24.94
CA GLU A 188 -25.83 -0.64 -26.18
C GLU A 188 -25.19 0.75 -26.37
N LYS A 189 -24.55 1.28 -25.32
CA LYS A 189 -23.75 2.50 -25.31
C LYS A 189 -22.51 2.31 -24.42
N TRP A 190 -21.32 2.28 -25.03
CA TRP A 190 -20.05 2.22 -24.30
C TRP A 190 -19.87 3.44 -23.38
N GLU A 191 -20.17 3.31 -22.10
CA GLU A 191 -19.81 4.31 -21.10
C GLU A 191 -18.31 4.20 -20.80
N ILE A 192 -17.62 5.33 -20.73
CA ILE A 192 -16.15 5.40 -20.54
C ILE A 192 -15.73 4.63 -19.28
N SER A 193 -16.51 4.73 -18.20
CA SER A 193 -16.30 4.02 -16.93
C SER A 193 -16.19 2.49 -17.10
N ALA A 194 -16.99 1.90 -17.99
CA ALA A 194 -16.94 0.46 -18.24
C ALA A 194 -15.67 0.06 -18.99
N ILE A 195 -15.23 0.87 -19.95
CA ILE A 195 -13.95 0.66 -20.66
C ILE A 195 -12.78 0.77 -19.69
N ASP A 196 -12.82 1.76 -18.79
CA ASP A 196 -11.77 1.96 -17.79
C ASP A 196 -11.64 0.73 -16.89
N ILE A 197 -12.76 0.19 -16.38
CA ILE A 197 -12.76 -1.04 -15.57
C ILE A 197 -12.18 -2.24 -16.33
N ILE A 198 -12.58 -2.43 -17.60
CA ILE A 198 -12.04 -3.53 -18.43
C ILE A 198 -10.52 -3.37 -18.57
N SER A 199 -10.06 -2.17 -18.89
CA SER A 199 -8.64 -1.88 -19.11
C SER A 199 -7.82 -2.07 -17.83
N GLU A 200 -8.32 -1.61 -16.68
CA GLU A 200 -7.69 -1.79 -15.38
C GLU A 200 -7.61 -3.27 -14.99
N THR A 201 -8.68 -4.02 -15.24
CA THR A 201 -8.75 -5.45 -14.95
C THR A 201 -7.78 -6.24 -15.84
N ARG A 202 -7.66 -5.89 -17.12
CA ARG A 202 -6.67 -6.47 -18.04
C ARG A 202 -5.23 -6.11 -17.65
N ASP A 203 -4.98 -4.89 -17.19
CA ASP A 203 -3.67 -4.53 -16.67
C ASP A 203 -3.32 -5.35 -15.40
N LEU A 204 -4.28 -5.53 -14.49
CA LEU A 204 -4.11 -6.42 -13.32
C LEU A 204 -3.80 -7.89 -13.73
N GLN A 205 -4.42 -8.38 -14.81
CA GLN A 205 -4.10 -9.69 -15.38
C GLN A 205 -2.68 -9.73 -15.93
N GLN A 206 -2.26 -8.70 -16.68
CA GLN A 206 -0.92 -8.60 -17.25
C GLN A 206 0.16 -8.54 -16.17
N LYS A 207 -0.14 -7.94 -15.00
CA LYS A 207 0.72 -7.97 -13.81
C LYS A 207 0.65 -9.27 -13.01
N GLY A 208 -0.19 -10.22 -13.43
CA GLY A 208 -0.34 -11.54 -12.80
C GLY A 208 -1.06 -11.53 -11.46
N LEU A 209 -1.75 -10.44 -11.11
CA LEU A 209 -2.45 -10.28 -9.82
C LEU A 209 -3.83 -10.94 -9.84
N ILE A 210 -4.45 -11.00 -11.02
CA ILE A 210 -5.70 -11.74 -11.26
C ILE A 210 -5.54 -12.66 -12.47
N SER A 211 -6.43 -13.63 -12.57
CA SER A 211 -6.55 -14.53 -13.71
C SER A 211 -7.91 -14.34 -14.36
N ILE A 212 -7.90 -14.04 -15.65
CA ILE A 212 -9.08 -14.03 -16.51
C ILE A 212 -9.00 -15.30 -17.38
N PRO A 213 -10.02 -16.18 -17.37
CA PRO A 213 -10.02 -17.36 -18.24
C PRO A 213 -9.96 -16.95 -19.70
N ALA A 214 -9.49 -17.86 -20.56
CA ALA A 214 -9.35 -17.61 -21.99
C ALA A 214 -10.68 -17.12 -22.60
N THR A 215 -10.69 -15.87 -23.04
CA THR A 215 -11.79 -15.23 -23.75
C THR A 215 -11.61 -15.39 -25.26
N ARG A 216 -12.71 -15.51 -26.01
CA ARG A 216 -12.70 -15.43 -27.48
C ARG A 216 -12.87 -13.97 -27.92
N ASP A 217 -11.94 -13.12 -27.50
CA ASP A 217 -11.94 -11.67 -27.80
C ASP A 217 -11.04 -11.30 -28.99
N GLY A 218 -10.33 -12.27 -29.58
CA GLY A 218 -9.43 -12.02 -30.70
C GLY A 218 -8.23 -11.14 -30.34
N GLY A 219 -7.91 -10.97 -29.05
CA GLY A 219 -6.86 -10.07 -28.57
C GLY A 219 -7.30 -8.63 -28.36
N ASP A 220 -8.60 -8.34 -28.47
CA ASP A 220 -9.14 -7.03 -28.12
C ASP A 220 -9.24 -6.87 -26.60
N ASN A 221 -8.29 -6.13 -26.02
CA ASN A 221 -8.27 -5.84 -24.59
C ASN A 221 -9.37 -4.86 -24.13
N SER A 222 -10.14 -4.27 -25.06
CA SER A 222 -11.34 -3.50 -24.74
C SER A 222 -12.62 -4.35 -24.76
N ALA A 223 -12.53 -5.61 -25.20
CA ALA A 223 -13.68 -6.49 -25.27
C ALA A 223 -14.26 -6.77 -23.86
N PRO A 224 -15.59 -6.85 -23.74
CA PRO A 224 -16.24 -7.17 -22.47
C PRO A 224 -15.70 -8.45 -21.82
N ILE A 225 -15.55 -8.42 -20.51
CA ILE A 225 -15.12 -9.55 -19.68
C ILE A 225 -16.22 -9.90 -18.67
N SER A 226 -16.44 -11.20 -18.45
CA SER A 226 -17.29 -11.66 -17.32
C SER A 226 -16.46 -11.62 -16.05
N LEU A 227 -16.86 -10.76 -15.12
CA LEU A 227 -16.17 -10.58 -13.83
C LEU A 227 -16.42 -11.78 -12.89
N ILE A 228 -17.44 -12.61 -13.16
CA ILE A 228 -17.69 -13.84 -12.39
C ILE A 228 -16.52 -14.81 -12.47
N ASN A 229 -15.94 -14.96 -13.66
CA ASN A 229 -14.95 -16.00 -13.91
C ASN A 229 -13.52 -15.54 -13.57
N ILE A 230 -13.37 -14.30 -13.12
CA ILE A 230 -12.08 -13.76 -12.68
C ILE A 230 -11.79 -14.23 -11.27
N SER A 231 -10.56 -14.70 -11.07
CA SER A 231 -10.05 -15.13 -9.76
C SER A 231 -8.77 -14.37 -9.43
N ILE A 232 -8.63 -13.95 -8.17
CA ILE A 232 -7.36 -13.43 -7.66
C ILE A 232 -6.30 -14.54 -7.65
N THR A 233 -5.06 -14.23 -8.05
CA THR A 233 -3.96 -15.20 -8.02
C THR A 233 -3.34 -15.27 -6.63
N LYS A 234 -2.47 -16.26 -6.38
CA LYS A 234 -1.68 -16.31 -5.13
C LYS A 234 -0.82 -15.06 -4.94
N ILE A 235 -0.25 -14.52 -6.03
CA ILE A 235 0.56 -13.30 -6.01
C ILE A 235 -0.34 -12.10 -5.71
N GLY A 236 -1.53 -12.02 -6.33
CA GLY A 236 -2.53 -10.99 -6.02
C GLY A 236 -2.94 -10.99 -4.54
N ARG A 237 -3.16 -12.17 -3.96
CA ARG A 237 -3.50 -12.29 -2.53
C ARG A 237 -2.36 -11.84 -1.62
N LEU A 238 -1.14 -12.28 -1.91
CA LEU A 238 0.04 -11.80 -1.18
C LEU A 238 0.14 -10.28 -1.28
N PHE A 239 -0.11 -9.71 -2.46
CA PHE A 239 -0.08 -8.27 -2.69
C PHE A 239 -1.13 -7.53 -1.85
N CYS A 240 -2.37 -8.02 -1.81
CA CYS A 240 -3.43 -7.48 -0.96
C CYS A 240 -3.05 -7.52 0.53
N GLU A 241 -2.53 -8.67 1.00
CA GLU A 241 -2.08 -8.85 2.38
C GLU A 241 -0.94 -7.89 2.73
N MET A 242 0.06 -7.77 1.87
CA MET A 242 1.22 -6.93 2.12
C MET A 242 0.86 -5.44 2.17
N LEU A 243 -0.15 -4.99 1.41
CA LEU A 243 -0.64 -3.62 1.45
C LEU A 243 -1.70 -3.38 2.55
N SER A 244 -2.25 -4.44 3.15
CA SER A 244 -3.43 -4.41 4.01
C SER A 244 -4.66 -3.80 3.31
N LEU A 245 -4.97 -4.26 2.08
CA LEU A 245 -6.09 -3.72 1.28
C LEU A 245 -7.47 -3.99 1.89
N GLU A 246 -7.57 -4.88 2.88
CA GLU A 246 -8.79 -5.09 3.67
C GLU A 246 -9.24 -3.84 4.46
N GLU A 247 -8.38 -2.82 4.53
CA GLU A 247 -8.68 -1.57 5.22
C GLU A 247 -9.01 -0.40 4.28
N ILE A 248 -9.29 -0.69 3.01
CA ILE A 248 -9.94 0.27 2.13
C ILE A 248 -11.31 0.61 2.71
N ASP A 249 -11.63 1.91 2.71
CA ASP A 249 -12.90 2.42 3.20
C ASP A 249 -14.10 1.78 2.48
N SER A 250 -15.15 1.47 3.23
CA SER A 250 -16.34 0.79 2.70
C SER A 250 -17.04 1.59 1.62
N ASP A 251 -17.06 2.92 1.67
CA ASP A 251 -17.72 3.75 0.66
C ASP A 251 -16.97 3.69 -0.66
N SER A 252 -15.63 3.65 -0.61
CA SER A 252 -14.79 3.48 -1.80
C SER A 252 -14.98 2.10 -2.44
N LEU A 253 -15.05 1.03 -1.62
CA LEU A 253 -15.33 -0.32 -2.11
C LEU A 253 -16.76 -0.45 -2.64
N ASN A 254 -17.75 0.14 -1.97
CA ASN A 254 -19.16 0.11 -2.40
C ASN A 254 -19.33 0.82 -3.73
N LYS A 255 -18.76 2.01 -3.90
CA LYS A 255 -18.79 2.75 -5.17
C LYS A 255 -18.20 1.93 -6.32
N MET A 256 -17.09 1.23 -6.07
CA MET A 256 -16.50 0.34 -7.07
C MET A 256 -17.33 -0.92 -7.31
N ASN A 257 -17.98 -1.43 -6.26
CA ASN A 257 -18.87 -2.57 -6.37
C ASN A 257 -20.16 -2.23 -7.14
N ASP A 258 -20.70 -1.02 -7.01
CA ASP A 258 -21.88 -0.59 -7.77
C ASP A 258 -21.62 -0.59 -9.28
N LEU A 259 -20.37 -0.31 -9.69
CA LEU A 259 -19.95 -0.32 -11.09
C LEU A 259 -19.61 -1.72 -11.62
N THR A 260 -19.17 -2.63 -10.74
CA THR A 260 -18.58 -3.91 -11.14
C THR A 260 -19.41 -5.13 -10.74
N SER A 261 -20.26 -4.99 -9.73
CA SER A 261 -21.06 -6.05 -9.11
C SER A 261 -20.24 -7.29 -8.70
N ILE A 262 -18.96 -7.10 -8.33
CA ILE A 262 -18.06 -8.22 -7.97
C ILE A 262 -18.48 -8.89 -6.65
N ARG A 263 -19.12 -8.12 -5.75
CA ARG A 263 -19.66 -8.53 -4.46
C ARG A 263 -21.18 -8.31 -4.46
N ASP A 264 -21.91 -9.20 -3.79
CA ASP A 264 -23.35 -9.05 -3.51
C ASP A 264 -23.63 -7.94 -2.47
#